data_AF-A0A166HHQ4-F1
#
_entry.id   AF-A0A166HHQ4-F1
#
_cell.length_a   1.000
_cell.length_b   1.000
_cell.length_c   1.000
_cell.angle_alpha   90.00
_cell.angle_beta   90.00
_cell.angle_gamma   90.00
#
_symmetry.space_group_name_H-M   'P 1'
#
loop_
_entity.id
_entity.type
_entity.pdbx_description
1 polymer ?
#
loop_
_entity_poly.entity_id
_entity_poly.type
_entity_poly.pdbx_seq_one_letter_code
_entity_poly.pdbx_strand_id
1 'polypeptide(L)'
;MSFFDPRLGLDVSSNPRRAKWTADQIAHDHALRTGPTAALEHFRTIYSLRSSNPITQNDELYRLSDVLNDYFALCGSTDDIWRACTDNAFILFLLDVMTDPDFLCHFSVFSMNICMLVMWVVSLLDNESVAGRELDDQHLRRLWPPGLVKAFQMKIEAVWTRLWDQRSCLLQRSGPDRDRMLEQLDAMSYTILSFHKTINPKARASRKMAMFNFYAWVQLHGADGRTEGDMPKLYSSHYALCILDDHLYILLEDTGAPQAFMKELIEDAGTSQSFHAVQNALKASPLLVNSALYSCLRMLGWQYRALDLDAYSDFPILPSISKALLRQHAQNDSPAGSRLPVNTRLHIVRGSFQHIIMILVGVELGFIDAKALSSESAYALWSMFLCAFTYGSAAEESLRQIHDNATREQLAADLSEYLADVVGTIGKTTDAVREGRLAKVVVNQLRGAATARAQGIGMWYSTILDLSSAMHLSTSPETVAAFRGAWRSLGKAFDIDEITERDHLKAYRAHLCWWKDCKYHTTQCPARLSVCKGCKENQYCSKACQIRDWKEGGHRAQCGRRVKK
;
A
#
# COMPACT_ATOMS: atom_id res chain seq x y z
N MET A 1 -0.68 -4.70 11.27
CA MET A 1 0.75 -4.98 11.49
C MET A 1 1.09 -4.47 12.88
N SER A 2 1.16 -5.35 13.88
CA SER A 2 1.69 -5.02 15.19
C SER A 2 3.21 -4.93 15.04
N PHE A 3 3.77 -3.72 15.00
CA PHE A 3 5.23 -3.60 14.90
C PHE A 3 5.93 -4.20 16.13
N PHE A 4 5.26 -4.32 17.27
CA PHE A 4 5.68 -5.14 18.41
C PHE A 4 4.42 -5.67 19.10
N ASP A 5 4.34 -6.99 19.30
CA ASP A 5 3.40 -7.57 20.28
C ASP A 5 4.14 -7.62 21.63
N PRO A 6 3.81 -6.75 22.60
CA PRO A 6 4.46 -6.73 23.91
C PRO A 6 4.23 -8.01 24.73
N ARG A 7 3.34 -8.91 24.27
CA ARG A 7 2.97 -10.15 24.97
C ARG A 7 3.92 -11.31 24.69
N LEU A 8 4.87 -11.15 23.78
CA LEU A 8 5.99 -12.09 23.67
C LEU A 8 6.89 -11.83 24.88
N GLY A 9 6.70 -12.59 25.96
CA GLY A 9 7.43 -12.51 27.23
C GLY A 9 8.94 -12.75 27.10
N LEU A 10 9.62 -11.84 26.40
CA LEU A 10 11.05 -11.77 26.28
C LEU A 10 11.61 -11.42 27.65
N ASP A 11 12.55 -12.25 28.11
CA ASP A 11 13.29 -11.98 29.33
C ASP A 11 14.01 -10.63 29.21
N VAL A 12 13.52 -9.65 29.96
CA VAL A 12 14.01 -8.25 30.01
C VAL A 12 15.51 -8.21 30.35
N SER A 13 16.04 -9.23 31.02
CA SER A 13 17.46 -9.32 31.36
C SER A 13 18.36 -9.68 30.17
N SER A 14 17.79 -10.17 29.06
CA SER A 14 18.54 -10.64 27.89
C SER A 14 18.82 -9.56 26.84
N ASN A 15 18.35 -8.32 27.02
CA ASN A 15 18.58 -7.26 26.04
C ASN A 15 20.08 -6.85 26.02
N PRO A 16 20.83 -7.16 24.94
CA PRO A 16 22.28 -6.92 24.89
C PRO A 16 22.67 -5.45 24.95
N ARG A 17 21.72 -4.52 24.78
CA ARG A 17 21.95 -3.08 24.96
C ARG A 17 22.15 -2.71 26.43
N ARG A 18 21.37 -3.29 27.35
CA ARG A 18 21.45 -3.00 28.78
C ARG A 18 22.80 -3.36 29.39
N ALA A 19 23.45 -4.40 28.87
CA ALA A 19 24.80 -4.80 29.29
C ALA A 19 25.88 -3.74 29.01
N LYS A 20 25.59 -2.76 28.14
CA LYS A 20 26.50 -1.65 27.80
C LYS A 20 26.16 -0.35 28.51
N TRP A 21 25.13 -0.34 29.37
CA TRP A 21 24.73 0.86 30.08
C TRP A 21 25.80 1.30 31.09
N THR A 22 25.96 2.62 31.17
CA THR A 22 26.77 3.27 32.20
C THR A 22 26.10 3.18 33.58
N ALA A 23 26.85 3.47 34.65
CA ALA A 23 26.31 3.52 36.01
C ALA A 23 25.11 4.49 36.11
N ASP A 24 25.19 5.66 35.46
CA ASP A 24 24.12 6.65 35.45
C ASP A 24 22.86 6.13 34.76
N GLN A 25 23.01 5.40 33.65
CA GLN A 25 21.89 4.79 32.94
C GLN A 25 21.20 3.70 33.77
N ILE A 26 21.98 2.87 34.46
CA ILE A 26 21.45 1.83 35.38
C ILE A 26 20.72 2.49 36.55
N ALA A 27 21.29 3.55 37.13
CA ALA A 27 20.65 4.31 38.20
C ALA A 27 19.33 4.94 37.73
N HIS A 28 19.27 5.45 36.50
CA HIS A 28 18.05 6.02 35.92
C HIS A 28 16.98 4.97 35.63
N ASP A 29 17.32 3.79 35.09
CA ASP A 29 16.36 2.68 34.91
C ASP A 29 15.79 2.24 36.26
N HIS A 30 16.63 2.13 37.29
CA HIS A 30 16.16 1.85 38.64
C HIS A 30 15.21 2.94 39.16
N ALA A 31 15.56 4.22 38.97
CA ALA A 31 14.71 5.35 39.36
C ALA A 31 13.36 5.33 38.64
N LEU A 32 13.30 4.96 37.35
CA LEU A 32 12.05 4.80 36.61
C LEU A 32 11.17 3.69 37.18
N ARG A 33 11.76 2.61 37.71
CA ARG A 33 11.01 1.51 38.35
C ARG A 33 10.48 1.88 39.73
N THR A 34 11.25 2.62 40.52
CA THR A 34 10.90 2.91 41.92
C THR A 34 10.16 4.23 42.12
N GLY A 35 10.30 5.18 41.19
CA GLY A 35 9.77 6.53 41.29
C GLY A 35 9.72 7.23 39.93
N PRO A 36 8.86 6.76 39.00
CA PRO A 36 8.85 7.25 37.61
C PRO A 36 8.65 8.75 37.51
N THR A 37 7.81 9.36 38.34
CA THR A 37 7.59 10.82 38.38
C THR A 37 8.90 11.58 38.60
N ALA A 38 9.69 11.20 39.60
CA ALA A 38 10.94 11.87 39.92
C ALA A 38 12.00 11.65 38.82
N ALA A 39 12.02 10.46 38.21
CA ALA A 39 12.92 10.16 37.10
C ALA A 39 12.60 10.99 35.85
N LEU A 40 11.32 11.13 35.49
CA LEU A 40 10.90 11.97 34.36
C LEU A 40 11.19 13.45 34.61
N GLU A 41 10.95 13.95 35.82
CA GLU A 41 11.30 15.33 36.21
C GLU A 41 12.81 15.58 36.21
N HIS A 42 13.60 14.59 36.61
CA HIS A 42 15.05 14.67 36.51
C HIS A 42 15.51 14.83 35.05
N PHE A 43 14.97 14.02 34.14
CA PHE A 43 15.25 14.15 32.71
C PHE A 43 14.88 15.54 32.15
N ARG A 44 13.69 16.05 32.52
CA ARG A 44 13.24 17.42 32.18
C ARG A 44 14.16 18.50 32.74
N THR A 45 14.62 18.34 33.97
CA THR A 45 15.49 19.30 34.65
C THR A 45 16.84 19.39 33.94
N ILE A 46 17.46 18.25 33.61
CA ILE A 46 18.71 18.23 32.84
C ILE A 46 18.49 18.91 31.48
N TYR A 47 17.37 18.65 30.80
CA TYR A 47 17.09 19.28 29.51
C TYR A 47 16.94 20.80 29.64
N SER A 48 16.29 21.29 30.68
CA SER A 48 16.10 22.73 30.91
C SER A 48 17.39 23.45 31.28
N LEU A 49 18.34 22.76 31.91
CA LEU A 49 19.63 23.33 32.35
C LEU A 49 20.73 23.26 31.29
N ARG A 50 20.50 22.58 30.16
CA ARG A 50 21.53 22.39 29.14
C ARG A 50 21.90 23.69 28.43
N SER A 51 23.11 23.74 27.87
CA SER A 51 23.49 24.79 26.93
C SER A 51 22.70 24.68 25.61
N SER A 52 22.55 25.78 24.87
CA SER A 52 21.90 25.79 23.56
C SER A 52 22.64 25.01 22.47
N ASN A 53 23.76 24.35 22.77
CA ASN A 53 24.49 23.57 21.78
C ASN A 53 23.74 22.28 21.41
N PRO A 54 23.93 21.74 20.19
CA PRO A 54 23.37 20.46 19.82
C PRO A 54 23.84 19.33 20.75
N ILE A 55 22.88 18.48 21.15
CA ILE A 55 23.16 17.30 21.99
C ILE A 55 23.99 16.29 21.19
N THR A 56 25.06 15.81 21.80
CA THR A 56 26.04 14.87 21.27
C THR A 56 25.89 13.48 21.89
N GLN A 57 26.58 12.48 21.34
CA GLN A 57 26.59 11.11 21.87
C GLN A 57 27.19 10.97 23.28
N ASN A 58 27.92 11.98 23.76
CA ASN A 58 28.56 11.94 25.08
C ASN A 58 27.71 12.63 26.16
N ASP A 59 26.65 13.33 25.76
CA ASP A 59 25.80 14.07 26.69
C ASP A 59 24.92 13.12 27.51
N GLU A 60 24.73 13.48 28.77
CA GLU A 60 23.89 12.74 29.71
C GLU A 60 22.46 12.59 29.17
N LEU A 61 21.90 13.64 28.57
CA LEU A 61 20.55 13.63 27.97
C LEU A 61 20.36 12.52 26.93
N TYR A 62 21.36 12.29 26.08
CA TYR A 62 21.28 11.19 25.12
C TYR A 62 21.21 9.84 25.85
N ARG A 63 22.10 9.61 26.82
CA ARG A 63 22.16 8.35 27.58
C ARG A 63 20.87 8.08 28.34
N LEU A 64 20.27 9.10 28.96
CA LEU A 64 18.99 8.97 29.65
C LEU A 64 17.81 8.75 28.68
N SER A 65 17.83 9.39 27.51
CA SER A 65 16.80 9.14 26.47
C SER A 65 16.80 7.70 25.97
N ASP A 66 17.98 7.06 25.90
CA ASP A 66 18.13 5.67 25.51
C ASP A 66 17.53 4.72 26.56
N VAL A 67 17.74 5.00 27.84
CA VAL A 67 17.13 4.26 28.95
C VAL A 67 15.61 4.41 28.94
N LEU A 68 15.10 5.63 28.76
CA LEU A 68 13.67 5.88 28.64
C LEU A 68 13.08 5.09 27.47
N ASN A 69 13.68 5.16 26.28
CA ASN A 69 13.16 4.46 25.10
C ASN A 69 13.10 2.94 25.33
N ASP A 70 14.15 2.35 25.92
CA ASP A 70 14.19 0.93 26.25
C ASP A 70 13.16 0.55 27.34
N TYR A 71 12.99 1.42 28.35
CA TYR A 71 12.00 1.23 29.41
C TYR A 71 10.57 1.23 28.87
N PHE A 72 10.20 2.22 28.06
CA PHE A 72 8.86 2.31 27.45
C PHE A 72 8.59 1.17 26.46
N ALA A 73 9.62 0.71 25.73
CA ALA A 73 9.48 -0.42 24.82
C ALA A 73 9.21 -1.75 25.53
N LEU A 74 9.76 -1.96 26.74
CA LEU A 74 9.73 -3.25 27.44
C LEU A 74 8.70 -3.34 28.56
N CYS A 75 8.44 -2.25 29.30
CA CYS A 75 7.68 -2.34 30.54
C CYS A 75 6.15 -2.38 30.35
N GLY A 76 5.64 -2.19 29.14
CA GLY A 76 4.19 -2.10 28.91
C GLY A 76 3.53 -0.98 29.73
N SER A 77 2.21 -0.89 29.69
CA SER A 77 1.46 0.10 30.48
C SER A 77 1.40 -0.32 31.96
N THR A 78 2.36 0.11 32.79
CA THR A 78 2.14 0.09 34.23
C THR A 78 1.33 1.32 34.63
N ASP A 79 0.39 1.17 35.57
CA ASP A 79 -0.40 2.30 36.07
C ASP A 79 0.48 3.45 36.58
N ASP A 80 1.63 3.13 37.17
CA ASP A 80 2.55 4.12 37.74
C ASP A 80 3.27 4.94 36.68
N ILE A 81 3.77 4.34 35.58
CA ILE A 81 4.41 5.12 34.50
C ILE A 81 3.38 5.97 33.77
N TRP A 82 2.16 5.45 33.60
CA TRP A 82 1.05 6.19 33.00
C TRP A 82 0.71 7.44 33.85
N ARG A 83 0.52 7.27 35.17
CA ARG A 83 0.27 8.40 36.09
C ARG A 83 1.41 9.40 36.05
N ALA A 84 2.66 8.94 36.09
CA ALA A 84 3.82 9.80 36.02
C ALA A 84 3.88 10.62 34.71
N CYS A 85 3.52 10.03 33.57
CA CYS A 85 3.45 10.76 32.29
C CYS A 85 2.38 11.84 32.30
N THR A 86 1.20 11.52 32.85
CA THR A 86 0.05 12.44 32.91
C THR A 86 0.31 13.58 33.91
N ASP A 87 0.72 13.26 35.14
CA ASP A 87 0.93 14.22 36.22
C ASP A 87 2.02 15.25 35.88
N ASN A 88 3.07 14.81 35.19
CA ASN A 88 4.13 15.72 34.74
C ASN A 88 3.81 16.38 33.40
N ALA A 89 2.71 16.05 32.72
CA ALA A 89 2.46 16.43 31.33
C ALA A 89 3.66 16.11 30.42
N PHE A 90 4.24 14.91 30.59
CA PHE A 90 5.52 14.53 29.97
C PHE A 90 5.46 14.60 28.44
N ILE A 91 4.32 14.25 27.83
CA ILE A 91 4.11 14.38 26.38
C ILE A 91 4.30 15.81 25.88
N LEU A 92 3.78 16.81 26.62
CA LEU A 92 3.92 18.21 26.22
C LEU A 92 5.39 18.66 26.26
N PHE A 93 6.16 18.16 27.23
CA PHE A 93 7.59 18.41 27.32
C PHE A 93 8.36 17.76 26.16
N LEU A 94 8.04 16.50 25.79
CA LEU A 94 8.66 15.87 24.62
C LEU A 94 8.40 16.68 23.34
N LEU A 95 7.19 17.22 23.17
CA LEU A 95 6.88 18.12 22.05
C LEU A 95 7.69 19.41 22.13
N ASP A 96 7.92 19.98 23.32
CA ASP A 96 8.81 21.15 23.47
C ASP A 96 10.24 20.84 23.05
N VAL A 97 10.77 19.65 23.41
CA VAL A 97 12.08 19.18 22.95
C VAL A 97 12.14 19.12 21.42
N MET A 98 11.05 18.71 20.76
CA MET A 98 10.96 18.64 19.30
C MET A 98 10.80 20.01 18.62
N THR A 99 10.32 21.02 19.34
CA THR A 99 10.31 22.41 18.84
C THR A 99 11.66 23.12 18.95
N ASP A 100 12.67 22.46 19.55
CA ASP A 100 13.99 23.01 19.71
C ASP A 100 14.65 23.39 18.36
N PRO A 101 15.31 24.56 18.27
CA PRO A 101 16.00 24.99 17.07
C PRO A 101 17.11 24.08 16.56
N ASP A 102 17.64 23.18 17.36
CA ASP A 102 18.68 22.25 16.98
C ASP A 102 18.17 20.79 17.00
N PHE A 103 16.85 20.56 17.08
CA PHE A 103 16.29 19.22 17.19
C PHE A 103 16.78 18.26 16.09
N LEU A 104 16.81 18.73 14.83
CA LEU A 104 17.32 17.97 13.68
C LEU A 104 18.85 18.06 13.52
N CYS A 105 19.52 18.87 14.32
CA CYS A 105 20.98 19.01 14.38
C CYS A 105 21.61 18.20 15.52
N HIS A 106 20.81 17.79 16.52
CA HIS A 106 21.23 16.88 17.57
C HIS A 106 21.72 15.54 17.00
N PHE A 107 22.47 14.80 17.81
CA PHE A 107 22.84 13.42 17.53
C PHE A 107 21.62 12.62 17.10
N SER A 108 21.71 11.95 15.95
CA SER A 108 20.57 11.32 15.27
C SER A 108 19.78 10.38 16.18
N VAL A 109 20.48 9.61 17.01
CA VAL A 109 19.87 8.65 17.94
C VAL A 109 19.10 9.34 19.06
N PHE A 110 19.54 10.52 19.52
CA PHE A 110 18.77 11.30 20.49
C PHE A 110 17.43 11.75 19.88
N SER A 111 17.45 12.37 18.70
CA SER A 111 16.21 12.81 18.03
C SER A 111 15.28 11.63 17.76
N MET A 112 15.82 10.48 17.33
CA MET A 112 15.04 9.24 17.16
C MET A 112 14.44 8.75 18.48
N ASN A 113 15.20 8.76 19.58
CA ASN A 113 14.70 8.38 20.90
C ASN A 113 13.53 9.28 21.34
N ILE A 114 13.60 10.59 21.08
CA ILE A 114 12.49 11.50 21.36
C ILE A 114 11.25 11.17 20.51
N CYS A 115 11.40 10.92 19.20
CA CYS A 115 10.28 10.49 18.35
C CYS A 115 9.64 9.18 18.86
N MET A 116 10.47 8.21 19.24
CA MET A 116 10.01 6.94 19.81
C MET A 116 9.27 7.15 21.13
N LEU A 117 9.79 7.99 22.03
CA LEU A 117 9.13 8.31 23.30
C LEU A 117 7.77 8.97 23.09
N VAL A 118 7.65 9.89 22.13
CA VAL A 118 6.35 10.46 21.75
C VAL A 118 5.40 9.37 21.28
N MET A 119 5.85 8.47 20.40
CA MET A 119 5.03 7.32 19.96
C MET A 119 4.62 6.44 21.13
N TRP A 120 5.54 6.06 22.01
CA TRP A 120 5.25 5.18 23.14
C TRP A 120 4.27 5.80 24.12
N VAL A 121 4.46 7.07 24.47
CA VAL A 121 3.55 7.79 25.36
C VAL A 121 2.17 7.91 24.72
N VAL A 122 2.09 8.20 23.42
CA VAL A 122 0.81 8.25 22.69
C VAL A 122 0.15 6.87 22.61
N SER A 123 0.88 5.81 22.27
CA SER A 123 0.36 4.44 22.21
C SER A 123 -0.06 3.92 23.58
N LEU A 124 0.66 4.29 24.65
CA LEU A 124 0.27 4.03 26.03
C LEU A 124 -1.10 4.66 26.34
N LEU A 125 -1.32 5.88 25.86
CA LEU A 125 -2.57 6.62 26.05
C LEU A 125 -3.70 6.09 25.15
N ASP A 126 -3.39 5.56 23.96
CA ASP A 126 -4.34 4.95 23.03
C ASP A 126 -4.75 3.52 23.47
N ASN A 127 -3.84 2.71 23.98
CA ASN A 127 -4.13 1.33 24.41
C ASN A 127 -5.10 1.26 25.60
N GLU A 128 -4.97 2.17 26.57
CA GLU A 128 -5.97 2.33 27.64
C GLU A 128 -7.34 2.72 27.07
N SER A 129 -7.36 3.39 25.91
CA SER A 129 -8.58 3.77 25.22
C SER A 129 -9.28 2.59 24.53
N VAL A 130 -8.52 1.59 24.07
CA VAL A 130 -8.98 0.50 23.18
C VAL A 130 -9.26 -0.82 23.91
N ALA A 131 -8.87 -0.98 25.18
CA ALA A 131 -9.00 -2.23 25.95
C ALA A 131 -10.44 -2.73 26.23
N GLY A 132 -11.43 -2.38 25.40
CA GLY A 132 -12.69 -3.10 25.23
C GLY A 132 -13.75 -2.79 26.28
N ARG A 133 -13.49 -1.84 27.17
CA ARG A 133 -14.57 -1.14 27.87
C ARG A 133 -15.04 -0.06 26.91
N GLU A 134 -16.33 0.01 26.64
CA GLU A 134 -16.92 1.25 26.14
C GLU A 134 -16.50 2.33 27.13
N LEU A 135 -15.43 3.04 26.82
CA LEU A 135 -15.00 4.13 27.66
C LEU A 135 -16.08 5.17 27.53
N ASP A 136 -16.78 5.39 28.63
CA ASP A 136 -17.64 6.55 28.70
C ASP A 136 -16.80 7.80 28.39
N ASP A 137 -17.43 8.79 27.76
CA ASP A 137 -16.79 10.08 27.47
C ASP A 137 -16.16 10.71 28.74
N GLN A 138 -16.64 10.31 29.93
CA GLN A 138 -16.14 10.79 31.21
C GLN A 138 -14.74 10.25 31.53
N HIS A 139 -14.42 9.00 31.19
CA HIS A 139 -13.12 8.39 31.39
C HIS A 139 -12.09 9.02 30.46
N LEU A 140 -12.41 9.16 29.17
CA LEU A 140 -11.55 9.87 28.22
C LEU A 140 -11.29 11.32 28.66
N ARG A 141 -12.30 12.04 29.18
CA ARG A 141 -12.13 13.40 29.74
C ARG A 141 -11.28 13.45 31.00
N ARG A 142 -11.25 12.37 31.80
CA ARG A 142 -10.37 12.26 32.97
C ARG A 142 -8.93 12.02 32.56
N LEU A 143 -8.71 11.13 31.59
CA LEU A 143 -7.38 10.85 31.05
C LEU A 143 -6.83 12.06 30.28
N TRP A 144 -7.70 12.77 29.56
CA TRP A 144 -7.37 13.90 28.71
C TRP A 144 -8.25 15.11 29.03
N PRO A 145 -7.89 15.87 30.09
CA PRO A 145 -8.57 17.12 30.38
C PRO A 145 -8.57 18.03 29.14
N PRO A 146 -9.66 18.77 28.85
CA PRO A 146 -9.74 19.61 27.66
C PRO A 146 -8.57 20.60 27.50
N GLY A 147 -8.02 21.08 28.62
CA GLY A 147 -6.83 21.92 28.63
C GLY A 147 -5.58 21.20 28.10
N LEU A 148 -5.38 19.93 28.46
CA LEU A 148 -4.27 19.10 28.00
C LEU A 148 -4.42 18.78 26.50
N VAL A 149 -5.61 18.42 26.03
CA VAL A 149 -5.88 18.18 24.60
C VAL A 149 -5.58 19.42 23.77
N LYS A 150 -6.06 20.59 24.21
CA LYS A 150 -5.79 21.86 23.53
C LYS A 150 -4.29 22.19 23.52
N ALA A 151 -3.60 22.02 24.65
CA ALA A 151 -2.16 22.26 24.73
C ALA A 151 -1.36 21.30 23.84
N PHE A 152 -1.74 20.02 23.81
CA PHE A 152 -1.16 19.01 22.93
C PHE A 152 -1.34 19.40 21.46
N GLN A 153 -2.56 19.77 21.05
CA GLN A 153 -2.85 20.21 19.68
C GLN A 153 -2.04 21.46 19.26
N MET A 154 -1.88 22.43 20.17
CA MET A 154 -1.06 23.61 19.89
C MET A 154 0.42 23.26 19.75
N LYS A 155 0.97 22.42 20.64
CA LYS A 155 2.39 22.04 20.60
C LYS A 155 2.70 21.14 19.41
N ILE A 156 1.82 20.23 19.03
CA ILE A 156 2.07 19.36 17.87
C ILE A 156 2.09 20.16 16.56
N GLU A 157 1.24 21.19 16.44
CA GLU A 157 1.30 22.11 15.29
C GLU A 157 2.61 22.90 15.26
N ALA A 158 3.10 23.35 16.43
CA ALA A 158 4.40 23.99 16.55
C ALA A 158 5.55 23.05 16.15
N VAL A 159 5.48 21.76 16.53
CA VAL A 159 6.44 20.73 16.12
C VAL A 159 6.47 20.58 14.60
N TRP A 160 5.31 20.40 13.95
CA TRP A 160 5.28 20.24 12.49
C TRP A 160 5.75 21.49 11.73
N THR A 161 5.39 22.67 12.25
CA THR A 161 5.91 23.94 11.72
C THR A 161 7.43 23.99 11.82
N ARG A 162 7.98 23.66 13.00
CA ARG A 162 9.43 23.66 13.22
C ARG A 162 10.15 22.66 12.32
N LEU A 163 9.67 21.42 12.26
CA LEU A 163 10.23 20.36 11.43
C LEU A 163 10.22 20.74 9.94
N TRP A 164 9.14 21.38 9.48
CA TRP A 164 9.04 21.91 8.12
C TRP A 164 10.09 23.00 7.84
N ASP A 165 10.22 23.97 8.73
CA ASP A 165 11.16 25.09 8.59
C ASP A 165 12.62 24.60 8.61
N GLN A 166 12.88 23.46 9.27
CA GLN A 166 14.20 22.87 9.42
C GLN A 166 14.50 21.70 8.48
N ARG A 167 13.61 21.41 7.53
CA ARG A 167 13.72 20.22 6.65
C ARG A 167 15.05 20.11 5.90
N SER A 168 15.75 21.21 5.66
CA SER A 168 17.10 21.22 5.06
C SER A 168 18.17 20.55 5.92
N CYS A 169 18.02 20.55 7.25
CA CYS A 169 18.93 19.86 8.17
C CYS A 169 18.90 18.34 7.97
N LEU A 170 17.75 17.79 7.54
CA LEU A 170 17.65 16.36 7.19
C LEU A 170 18.46 16.01 5.94
N LEU A 171 18.59 16.94 5.00
CA LEU A 171 19.37 16.73 3.78
C LEU A 171 20.87 16.73 4.03
N GLN A 172 21.32 17.46 5.05
CA GLN A 172 22.75 17.50 5.44
C GLN A 172 23.20 16.15 6.04
N ARG A 173 22.27 15.31 6.49
CA ARG A 173 22.55 13.95 6.96
C ARG A 173 22.71 13.03 5.76
N SER A 174 23.62 12.06 5.86
CA SER A 174 23.84 11.04 4.84
C SER A 174 23.76 9.64 5.41
N GLY A 175 23.32 8.69 4.60
CA GLY A 175 23.38 7.27 4.93
C GLY A 175 22.27 6.79 5.87
N PRO A 176 22.47 5.63 6.54
CA PRO A 176 21.42 4.92 7.27
C PRO A 176 20.76 5.71 8.40
N ASP A 177 21.49 6.63 9.03
CA ASP A 177 20.97 7.44 10.12
C ASP A 177 19.90 8.43 9.67
N ARG A 178 20.04 8.99 8.46
CA ARG A 178 19.01 9.84 7.85
C ARG A 178 17.76 9.03 7.59
N ASP A 179 17.91 7.89 6.92
CA ASP A 179 16.78 7.06 6.50
C ASP A 179 15.99 6.54 7.72
N ARG A 180 16.69 6.10 8.78
CA ARG A 180 16.05 5.73 10.05
C ARG A 180 15.29 6.89 10.69
N MET A 181 15.87 8.10 10.71
CA MET A 181 15.17 9.27 11.26
C MET A 181 13.88 9.57 10.49
N LEU A 182 13.91 9.50 9.16
CA LEU A 182 12.74 9.69 8.30
C LEU A 182 11.67 8.61 8.54
N GLU A 183 12.07 7.34 8.68
CA GLU A 183 11.17 6.24 9.04
C GLU A 183 10.50 6.46 10.40
N GLN A 184 11.25 6.94 11.40
CA GLN A 184 10.68 7.23 12.72
C GLN A 184 9.71 8.41 12.70
N LEU A 185 9.99 9.42 11.89
CA LEU A 185 9.08 10.56 11.73
C LEU A 185 7.77 10.15 11.01
N ASP A 186 7.83 9.26 10.02
CA ASP A 186 6.64 8.68 9.36
C ASP A 186 5.77 7.91 10.38
N ALA A 187 6.38 7.01 11.16
CA ALA A 187 5.69 6.24 12.18
C ALA A 187 5.09 7.13 13.29
N MET A 188 5.81 8.16 13.72
CA MET A 188 5.36 9.10 14.75
C MET A 188 4.17 9.91 14.27
N SER A 189 4.23 10.41 13.03
CA SER A 189 3.13 11.16 12.43
C SER A 189 1.85 10.34 12.38
N TYR A 190 1.93 9.07 11.97
CA TYR A 190 0.78 8.19 11.96
C TYR A 190 0.21 7.95 13.36
N THR A 191 1.08 7.65 14.33
CA THR A 191 0.70 7.38 15.72
C THR A 191 -0.04 8.58 16.31
N ILE A 192 0.46 9.78 16.08
CA ILE A 192 -0.15 11.03 16.52
C ILE A 192 -1.50 11.29 15.85
N LEU A 193 -1.61 11.09 14.53
CA LEU A 193 -2.88 11.29 13.82
C LEU A 193 -3.93 10.26 14.25
N SER A 194 -3.54 8.99 14.38
CA SER A 194 -4.40 7.91 14.86
C SER A 194 -4.96 8.25 16.24
N PHE A 195 -4.08 8.63 17.15
CA PHE A 195 -4.46 9.03 18.50
C PHE A 195 -5.37 10.28 18.52
N HIS A 196 -5.07 11.28 17.70
CA HIS A 196 -5.92 12.46 17.58
C HIS A 196 -7.33 12.08 17.07
N LYS A 197 -7.43 11.09 16.16
CA LYS A 197 -8.71 10.52 15.71
C LYS A 197 -9.42 9.71 16.79
N THR A 198 -8.70 9.05 17.70
CA THR A 198 -9.28 8.40 18.90
C THR A 198 -9.95 9.42 19.81
N ILE A 199 -9.29 10.55 20.12
CA ILE A 199 -9.87 11.60 20.98
C ILE A 199 -11.00 12.35 20.27
N ASN A 200 -10.81 12.62 18.97
CA ASN A 200 -11.71 13.39 18.15
C ASN A 200 -11.83 12.72 16.78
N PRO A 201 -12.90 11.97 16.48
CA PRO A 201 -13.07 11.30 15.18
C PRO A 201 -13.06 12.25 13.97
N LYS A 202 -13.32 13.55 14.20
CA LYS A 202 -13.23 14.60 13.19
C LYS A 202 -11.84 15.23 13.08
N ALA A 203 -10.88 14.78 13.89
CA ALA A 203 -9.49 15.18 13.77
C ALA A 203 -8.93 14.80 12.41
N ARG A 204 -8.04 15.66 11.94
CA ARG A 204 -7.45 15.58 10.62
C ARG A 204 -5.98 15.97 10.66
N ALA A 205 -5.25 15.57 9.62
CA ALA A 205 -3.88 16.04 9.42
C ALA A 205 -3.87 17.57 9.18
N SER A 206 -3.00 18.28 9.91
CA SER A 206 -2.76 19.70 9.64
C SER A 206 -1.97 19.88 8.34
N ARG A 207 -2.01 21.09 7.78
CA ARG A 207 -1.28 21.42 6.55
C ARG A 207 0.21 21.15 6.69
N LYS A 208 0.84 21.63 7.78
CA LYS A 208 2.28 21.46 8.01
C LYS A 208 2.66 20.00 8.25
N MET A 209 1.81 19.24 8.94
CA MET A 209 1.99 17.80 9.10
C MET A 209 2.01 17.08 7.75
N ALA A 210 1.02 17.34 6.88
CA ALA A 210 0.94 16.73 5.55
C ALA A 210 2.14 17.13 4.67
N MET A 211 2.51 18.41 4.66
CA MET A 211 3.66 18.92 3.91
C MET A 211 4.96 18.21 4.32
N PHE A 212 5.27 18.21 5.62
CA PHE A 212 6.49 17.61 6.14
C PHE A 212 6.55 16.10 5.88
N ASN A 213 5.44 15.38 6.11
CA ASN A 213 5.39 13.94 5.92
C ASN A 213 5.62 13.56 4.45
N PHE A 214 4.97 14.25 3.52
CA PHE A 214 5.20 13.98 2.10
C PHE A 214 6.64 14.30 1.70
N TYR A 215 7.20 15.43 2.15
CA TYR A 215 8.60 15.77 1.89
C TYR A 215 9.54 14.69 2.42
N ALA A 216 9.39 14.28 3.69
CA ALA A 216 10.18 13.23 4.30
C ALA A 216 10.06 11.90 3.53
N TRP A 217 8.85 11.57 3.08
CA TRP A 217 8.59 10.39 2.28
C TRP A 217 9.25 10.45 0.89
N VAL A 218 9.24 11.60 0.22
CA VAL A 218 9.94 11.81 -1.04
C VAL A 218 11.45 11.70 -0.86
N GLN A 219 12.01 12.31 0.20
CA GLN A 219 13.44 12.23 0.49
C GLN A 219 13.87 10.81 0.87
N LEU A 220 12.98 10.03 1.49
CA LEU A 220 13.18 8.61 1.67
C LEU A 220 13.15 7.98 0.28
N HIS A 221 12.00 7.83 -0.36
CA HIS A 221 11.76 6.97 -1.54
C HIS A 221 12.37 7.43 -2.87
N GLY A 222 12.65 8.71 -3.02
CA GLY A 222 13.10 9.35 -4.25
C GLY A 222 14.51 9.95 -4.20
N ALA A 223 15.32 9.63 -3.19
CA ALA A 223 16.70 10.09 -3.11
C ALA A 223 17.53 9.63 -4.33
N ASP A 224 18.46 10.49 -4.77
CA ASP A 224 19.38 10.16 -5.86
C ASP A 224 20.17 8.89 -5.57
N GLY A 225 20.26 8.01 -6.56
CA GLY A 225 20.96 6.72 -6.44
C GLY A 225 20.17 5.62 -5.74
N ARG A 226 18.94 5.89 -5.29
CA ARG A 226 18.09 4.87 -4.67
C ARG A 226 17.57 3.89 -5.72
N THR A 227 17.76 2.60 -5.48
CA THR A 227 17.40 1.54 -6.43
C THR A 227 16.22 0.70 -5.96
N GLU A 228 15.66 -0.12 -6.85
CA GLU A 228 14.66 -1.12 -6.49
C GLU A 228 15.15 -2.10 -5.42
N GLY A 229 16.45 -2.41 -5.39
CA GLY A 229 17.06 -3.30 -4.41
C GLY A 229 17.12 -2.71 -2.99
N ASP A 230 16.95 -1.40 -2.86
CA ASP A 230 16.96 -0.72 -1.56
C ASP A 230 15.58 -0.68 -0.91
N MET A 231 14.49 -0.71 -1.71
CA MET A 231 13.12 -0.59 -1.19
C MET A 231 12.76 -1.65 -0.14
N PRO A 232 13.12 -2.93 -0.29
CA PRO A 232 12.82 -3.94 0.74
C PRO A 232 13.58 -3.76 2.05
N LYS A 233 14.64 -2.92 2.09
CA LYS A 233 15.43 -2.66 3.30
C LYS A 233 14.84 -1.56 4.18
N LEU A 234 13.82 -0.87 3.67
CA LEU A 234 13.21 0.27 4.34
C LEU A 234 12.05 -0.18 5.20
N TYR A 235 11.96 0.39 6.38
CA TYR A 235 10.90 0.15 7.34
C TYR A 235 9.80 1.21 7.24
N SER A 236 9.53 1.69 6.03
CA SER A 236 8.47 2.68 5.76
C SER A 236 7.13 1.99 5.54
N SER A 237 6.17 2.25 6.43
CA SER A 237 4.78 1.81 6.28
C SER A 237 3.96 2.73 5.36
N HIS A 238 4.59 3.76 4.78
CA HIS A 238 3.98 4.69 3.84
C HIS A 238 2.81 5.49 4.45
N TYR A 239 2.88 5.78 5.75
CA TYR A 239 1.79 6.49 6.42
C TYR A 239 1.68 7.95 5.99
N ALA A 240 2.79 8.56 5.58
CA ALA A 240 2.84 9.87 4.97
C ALA A 240 1.84 10.02 3.81
N LEU A 241 1.66 8.98 3.00
CA LEU A 241 0.70 8.99 1.90
C LEU A 241 -0.74 9.03 2.41
N CYS A 242 -1.05 8.27 3.47
CA CYS A 242 -2.36 8.27 4.10
C CYS A 242 -2.67 9.63 4.77
N ILE A 243 -1.68 10.23 5.42
CA ILE A 243 -1.77 11.56 6.05
C ILE A 243 -2.04 12.63 4.98
N LEU A 244 -1.30 12.57 3.86
CA LEU A 244 -1.51 13.49 2.75
C LEU A 244 -2.89 13.30 2.12
N ASP A 245 -3.34 12.06 1.88
CA ASP A 245 -4.66 11.79 1.30
C ASP A 245 -5.81 12.29 2.19
N ASP A 246 -5.68 12.13 3.52
CA ASP A 246 -6.62 12.70 4.51
C ASP A 246 -6.67 14.23 4.39
N HIS A 247 -5.52 14.90 4.23
CA HIS A 247 -5.46 16.36 4.07
C HIS A 247 -6.03 16.84 2.74
N LEU A 248 -5.73 16.15 1.63
CA LEU A 248 -6.24 16.50 0.31
C LEU A 248 -7.75 16.34 0.21
N TYR A 249 -8.32 15.37 0.92
CA TYR A 249 -9.76 15.19 1.01
C TYR A 249 -10.44 16.41 1.66
N ILE A 250 -9.85 16.97 2.73
CA ILE A 250 -10.36 18.19 3.38
C ILE A 250 -10.29 19.39 2.44
N LEU A 251 -9.16 19.58 1.76
CA LEU A 251 -9.02 20.69 0.81
C LEU A 251 -10.04 20.58 -0.33
N LEU A 252 -10.37 19.36 -0.75
CA LEU A 252 -11.42 19.13 -1.74
C LEU A 252 -12.80 19.52 -1.19
N GLU A 253 -13.13 19.19 0.05
CA GLU A 253 -14.40 19.58 0.71
C GLU A 253 -14.49 21.09 0.95
N ASP A 254 -13.41 21.71 1.45
CA ASP A 254 -13.41 23.10 1.89
C ASP A 254 -13.23 24.11 0.75
N THR A 255 -12.39 23.78 -0.24
CA THR A 255 -11.96 24.73 -1.29
C THR A 255 -12.26 24.26 -2.71
N GLY A 256 -12.50 22.96 -2.91
CA GLY A 256 -12.64 22.36 -4.24
C GLY A 256 -11.37 22.36 -5.10
N ALA A 257 -10.22 22.85 -4.59
CA ALA A 257 -9.02 23.10 -5.38
C ALA A 257 -7.72 22.57 -4.74
N PRO A 258 -7.58 21.26 -4.47
CA PRO A 258 -6.36 20.67 -3.88
C PRO A 258 -5.10 20.77 -4.77
N GLN A 259 -5.24 21.12 -6.05
CA GLN A 259 -4.15 21.14 -7.04
C GLN A 259 -3.08 22.19 -6.70
N ALA A 260 -3.48 23.36 -6.21
CA ALA A 260 -2.53 24.43 -5.85
C ALA A 260 -1.62 24.00 -4.70
N PHE A 261 -2.20 23.35 -3.68
CA PHE A 261 -1.44 22.78 -2.56
C PHE A 261 -0.50 21.66 -3.03
N MET A 262 -0.98 20.75 -3.90
CA MET A 262 -0.13 19.69 -4.44
C MET A 262 1.03 20.23 -5.29
N LYS A 263 0.80 21.28 -6.06
CA LYS A 263 1.85 21.94 -6.85
C LYS A 263 2.94 22.51 -5.95
N GLU A 264 2.57 23.31 -4.94
CA GLU A 264 3.49 23.85 -3.92
C GLU A 264 4.31 22.73 -3.27
N LEU A 265 3.62 21.65 -2.87
CA LEU A 265 4.24 20.53 -2.19
C LEU A 265 5.27 19.78 -3.05
N ILE A 266 4.98 19.60 -4.34
CA ILE A 266 5.90 18.95 -5.28
C ILE A 266 7.10 19.86 -5.56
N GLU A 267 6.87 21.16 -5.76
CA GLU A 267 7.93 22.15 -5.98
C GLU A 267 8.92 22.17 -4.80
N ASP A 268 8.40 22.12 -3.57
CA ASP A 268 9.22 22.04 -2.35
C ASP A 268 9.97 20.71 -2.19
N ALA A 269 9.39 19.58 -2.62
CA ALA A 269 10.01 18.26 -2.50
C ALA A 269 10.97 17.91 -3.65
N GLY A 270 10.85 18.61 -4.78
CA GLY A 270 11.52 18.31 -6.04
C GLY A 270 10.65 17.43 -6.94
N THR A 271 10.32 17.93 -8.13
CA THR A 271 9.42 17.26 -9.09
C THR A 271 9.90 15.87 -9.46
N SER A 272 11.15 15.73 -9.93
CA SER A 272 11.71 14.44 -10.33
C SER A 272 11.83 13.48 -9.14
N GLN A 273 12.26 13.96 -7.97
CA GLN A 273 12.35 13.15 -6.76
C GLN A 273 10.97 12.63 -6.35
N SER A 274 9.93 13.44 -6.46
CA SER A 274 8.57 13.02 -6.12
C SER A 274 8.07 11.88 -7.02
N PHE A 275 8.36 11.94 -8.32
CA PHE A 275 8.01 10.86 -9.26
C PHE A 275 8.85 9.60 -9.04
N HIS A 276 10.15 9.74 -8.80
CA HIS A 276 11.01 8.62 -8.44
C HIS A 276 10.55 7.94 -7.15
N ALA A 277 10.13 8.71 -6.15
CA ALA A 277 9.59 8.18 -4.90
C ALA A 277 8.35 7.31 -5.15
N VAL A 278 7.38 7.79 -5.95
CA VAL A 278 6.18 7.03 -6.32
C VAL A 278 6.53 5.79 -7.14
N GLN A 279 7.40 5.93 -8.13
CA GLN A 279 7.81 4.82 -8.98
C GLN A 279 8.52 3.73 -8.18
N ASN A 280 9.50 4.09 -7.35
CA ASN A 280 10.25 3.17 -6.51
C ASN A 280 9.32 2.45 -5.52
N ALA A 281 8.44 3.19 -4.84
CA ALA A 281 7.49 2.63 -3.90
C ALA A 281 6.52 1.63 -4.58
N LEU A 282 5.86 2.03 -5.67
CA LEU A 282 4.95 1.18 -6.44
C LEU A 282 5.65 -0.06 -6.99
N LYS A 283 6.86 0.10 -7.53
CA LYS A 283 7.59 -0.97 -8.20
C LYS A 283 8.15 -1.98 -7.20
N ALA A 284 8.72 -1.53 -6.09
CA ALA A 284 9.57 -2.37 -5.26
C ALA A 284 9.27 -2.38 -3.74
N SER A 285 8.49 -1.46 -3.17
CA SER A 285 8.22 -1.48 -1.72
C SER A 285 7.24 -2.60 -1.30
N PRO A 286 7.66 -3.59 -0.50
CA PRO A 286 6.78 -4.67 -0.04
C PRO A 286 5.68 -4.18 0.91
N LEU A 287 5.85 -3.00 1.51
CA LEU A 287 4.92 -2.42 2.47
C LEU A 287 3.91 -1.45 1.83
N LEU A 288 4.06 -1.12 0.55
CA LEU A 288 3.08 -0.28 -0.16
C LEU A 288 1.89 -1.12 -0.63
N VAL A 289 1.00 -1.38 0.31
CA VAL A 289 -0.20 -2.22 0.17
C VAL A 289 -1.36 -1.56 0.92
N ASN A 290 -2.57 -2.08 0.75
CA ASN A 290 -3.76 -1.68 1.50
C ASN A 290 -4.09 -0.18 1.33
N SER A 291 -4.44 0.49 2.42
CA SER A 291 -4.72 1.94 2.43
C SER A 291 -3.56 2.76 1.90
N ALA A 292 -2.31 2.36 2.16
CA ALA A 292 -1.15 3.08 1.64
C ALA A 292 -1.05 3.02 0.11
N LEU A 293 -1.34 1.86 -0.50
CA LEU A 293 -1.41 1.75 -1.96
C LEU A 293 -2.56 2.60 -2.53
N TYR A 294 -3.73 2.57 -1.89
CA TYR A 294 -4.86 3.40 -2.28
C TYR A 294 -4.52 4.90 -2.26
N SER A 295 -3.98 5.38 -1.13
CA SER A 295 -3.57 6.76 -0.96
C SER A 295 -2.44 7.15 -1.92
N CYS A 296 -1.51 6.24 -2.23
CA CYS A 296 -0.48 6.45 -3.24
C CYS A 296 -1.08 6.70 -4.63
N LEU A 297 -2.05 5.89 -5.06
CA LEU A 297 -2.71 6.05 -6.35
C LEU A 297 -3.52 7.35 -6.42
N ARG A 298 -4.26 7.69 -5.35
CA ARG A 298 -4.98 8.97 -5.29
C ARG A 298 -4.06 10.17 -5.35
N MET A 299 -3.02 10.17 -4.52
CA MET A 299 -2.01 11.21 -4.50
C MET A 299 -1.36 11.38 -5.88
N LEU A 300 -0.98 10.27 -6.52
CA LEU A 300 -0.44 10.28 -7.86
C LEU A 300 -1.43 10.93 -8.85
N GLY A 301 -2.72 10.66 -8.73
CA GLY A 301 -3.77 11.31 -9.53
C GLY A 301 -3.80 12.83 -9.34
N TRP A 302 -3.56 13.30 -8.11
CA TRP A 302 -3.46 14.73 -7.82
C TRP A 302 -2.15 15.36 -8.31
N GLN A 303 -1.02 14.66 -8.20
CA GLN A 303 0.27 15.12 -8.72
C GLN A 303 0.16 15.43 -10.21
N TYR A 304 -0.47 14.57 -10.99
CA TYR A 304 -0.66 14.81 -12.43
C TYR A 304 -1.60 15.96 -12.75
N ARG A 305 -2.63 16.20 -11.94
CA ARG A 305 -3.49 17.39 -12.13
C ARG A 305 -2.77 18.68 -11.76
N ALA A 306 -1.68 18.59 -10.99
CA ALA A 306 -0.88 19.74 -10.56
C ALA A 306 0.29 20.05 -11.52
N LEU A 307 0.82 19.06 -12.25
CA LEU A 307 2.09 19.14 -12.99
C LEU A 307 1.97 19.00 -14.52
N ASP A 308 0.76 19.14 -15.08
CA ASP A 308 0.46 18.80 -16.48
C ASP A 308 0.75 17.31 -16.83
N LEU A 309 0.28 16.86 -18.00
CA LEU A 309 0.36 15.45 -18.40
C LEU A 309 1.72 15.05 -18.99
N ASP A 310 2.53 16.02 -19.42
CA ASP A 310 3.83 15.78 -20.06
C ASP A 310 4.84 15.09 -19.12
N ALA A 311 4.70 15.33 -17.81
CA ALA A 311 5.47 14.64 -16.77
C ALA A 311 5.43 13.10 -16.87
N TYR A 312 4.37 12.49 -17.43
CA TYR A 312 4.32 11.03 -17.64
C TYR A 312 5.33 10.51 -18.66
N SER A 313 5.76 11.36 -19.60
CA SER A 313 6.67 10.94 -20.67
C SER A 313 8.01 10.47 -20.10
N ASP A 314 8.44 11.09 -19.00
CA ASP A 314 9.71 10.79 -18.34
C ASP A 314 9.60 9.63 -17.33
N PHE A 315 8.39 9.31 -16.88
CA PHE A 315 8.14 8.33 -15.80
C PHE A 315 7.05 7.32 -16.19
N PRO A 316 7.40 6.20 -16.87
CA PRO A 316 6.44 5.17 -17.22
C PRO A 316 5.92 4.47 -15.96
N ILE A 317 4.76 4.90 -15.46
CA ILE A 317 4.24 4.46 -14.17
C ILE A 317 3.38 3.20 -14.24
N LEU A 318 2.80 2.86 -15.41
CA LEU A 318 1.91 1.70 -15.57
C LEU A 318 2.56 0.38 -15.14
N PRO A 319 3.82 0.07 -15.53
CA PRO A 319 4.49 -1.13 -15.03
C PRO A 319 4.60 -1.17 -13.50
N SER A 320 4.84 -0.03 -12.87
CA SER A 320 4.96 0.09 -11.41
C SER A 320 3.61 -0.12 -10.72
N ILE A 321 2.53 0.49 -11.25
CA ILE A 321 1.16 0.28 -10.74
C ILE A 321 0.77 -1.20 -10.88
N SER A 322 1.03 -1.81 -12.03
CA SER A 322 0.73 -3.23 -12.26
C SER A 322 1.46 -4.14 -11.27
N LYS A 323 2.76 -3.91 -11.02
CA LYS A 323 3.54 -4.63 -10.01
C LYS A 323 2.95 -4.46 -8.60
N ALA A 324 2.54 -3.24 -8.23
CA ALA A 324 1.90 -2.99 -6.95
C ALA A 324 0.57 -3.75 -6.78
N LEU A 325 -0.26 -3.80 -7.83
CA LEU A 325 -1.53 -4.55 -7.82
C LEU A 325 -1.32 -6.06 -7.72
N LEU A 326 -0.33 -6.61 -8.42
CA LEU A 326 0.03 -8.02 -8.31
C LEU A 326 0.53 -8.37 -6.90
N ARG A 327 1.35 -7.49 -6.29
CA ARG A 327 1.77 -7.62 -4.89
C ARG A 327 0.58 -7.60 -3.93
N GLN A 328 -0.33 -6.64 -4.11
CA GLN A 328 -1.57 -6.54 -3.32
C GLN A 328 -2.41 -7.80 -3.43
N HIS A 329 -2.51 -8.37 -4.63
CA HIS A 329 -3.24 -9.61 -4.87
C HIS A 329 -2.59 -10.78 -4.13
N ALA A 330 -1.28 -10.96 -4.27
CA ALA A 330 -0.54 -12.02 -3.58
C ALA A 330 -0.65 -11.94 -2.05
N GLN A 331 -0.69 -10.74 -1.46
CA GLN A 331 -0.87 -10.59 -0.02
C GLN A 331 -2.27 -10.97 0.44
N ASN A 332 -3.30 -10.71 -0.37
CA ASN A 332 -4.69 -11.05 -0.05
C ASN A 332 -4.93 -12.57 -0.05
N ASP A 333 -4.15 -13.33 -0.81
CA ASP A 333 -4.24 -14.79 -0.86
C ASP A 333 -3.49 -15.47 0.29
N SER A 334 -2.68 -14.72 1.06
CA SER A 334 -1.94 -15.26 2.20
C SER A 334 -2.89 -15.58 3.38
N PRO A 335 -2.91 -16.82 3.92
CA PRO A 335 -3.72 -17.18 5.08
C PRO A 335 -3.43 -16.36 6.34
N ALA A 336 -2.20 -15.82 6.44
CA ALA A 336 -1.73 -15.03 7.58
C ALA A 336 -2.07 -13.53 7.44
N GLY A 337 -2.56 -13.08 6.28
CA GLY A 337 -2.91 -11.68 6.06
C GLY A 337 -4.27 -11.33 6.66
N SER A 338 -4.35 -10.20 7.37
CA SER A 338 -5.65 -9.58 7.67
C SER A 338 -6.34 -9.28 6.35
N ARG A 339 -7.43 -9.99 6.05
CA ARG A 339 -8.19 -9.78 4.81
C ARG A 339 -8.68 -8.34 4.78
N LEU A 340 -8.27 -7.61 3.75
CA LEU A 340 -8.77 -6.27 3.55
C LEU A 340 -10.29 -6.27 3.35
N PRO A 341 -10.98 -5.23 3.84
CA PRO A 341 -12.32 -4.91 3.38
C PRO A 341 -12.40 -4.92 1.84
N VAL A 342 -13.43 -5.55 1.31
CA VAL A 342 -13.62 -5.71 -0.16
C VAL A 342 -13.66 -4.34 -0.85
N ASN A 343 -14.35 -3.37 -0.26
CA ASN A 343 -14.44 -2.00 -0.78
C ASN A 343 -13.07 -1.34 -0.97
N THR A 344 -12.14 -1.51 -0.03
CA THR A 344 -10.77 -0.96 -0.14
C THR A 344 -10.06 -1.52 -1.37
N ARG A 345 -10.25 -2.81 -1.66
CA ARG A 345 -9.68 -3.46 -2.84
C ARG A 345 -10.27 -2.91 -4.15
N LEU A 346 -11.58 -2.70 -4.19
CA LEU A 346 -12.25 -2.08 -5.34
C LEU A 346 -11.73 -0.66 -5.58
N HIS A 347 -11.55 0.14 -4.52
CA HIS A 347 -11.03 1.50 -4.61
C HIS A 347 -9.59 1.57 -5.11
N ILE A 348 -8.71 0.64 -4.70
CA ILE A 348 -7.33 0.54 -5.22
C ILE A 348 -7.35 0.34 -6.74
N VAL A 349 -8.14 -0.62 -7.22
CA VAL A 349 -8.23 -0.89 -8.66
C VAL A 349 -8.83 0.31 -9.39
N ARG A 350 -9.89 0.92 -8.86
CA ARG A 350 -10.51 2.12 -9.41
C ARG A 350 -9.50 3.26 -9.59
N GLY A 351 -8.69 3.55 -8.56
CA GLY A 351 -7.62 4.55 -8.64
C GLY A 351 -6.62 4.22 -9.75
N SER A 352 -6.27 2.95 -9.92
CA SER A 352 -5.39 2.50 -11.00
C SER A 352 -5.96 2.72 -12.41
N PHE A 353 -7.29 2.63 -12.58
CA PHE A 353 -7.96 2.86 -13.86
C PHE A 353 -8.05 4.34 -14.23
N GLN A 354 -8.16 5.22 -13.23
CA GLN A 354 -8.05 6.66 -13.46
C GLN A 354 -6.71 6.99 -14.12
N HIS A 355 -5.61 6.34 -13.71
CA HIS A 355 -4.31 6.50 -14.36
C HIS A 355 -4.26 5.97 -15.80
N ILE A 356 -4.91 4.83 -16.09
CA ILE A 356 -5.03 4.35 -17.48
C ILE A 356 -5.70 5.41 -18.34
N ILE A 357 -6.83 5.98 -17.89
CA ILE A 357 -7.54 7.02 -18.64
C ILE A 357 -6.64 8.25 -18.85
N MET A 358 -5.98 8.73 -17.80
CA MET A 358 -5.12 9.91 -17.89
C MET A 358 -3.99 9.73 -18.91
N ILE A 359 -3.35 8.55 -18.93
CA ILE A 359 -2.28 8.25 -19.87
C ILE A 359 -2.81 8.14 -21.30
N LEU A 360 -3.93 7.44 -21.51
CA LEU A 360 -4.51 7.29 -22.85
C LEU A 360 -4.95 8.65 -23.42
N VAL A 361 -5.57 9.50 -22.61
CA VAL A 361 -5.93 10.87 -22.99
C VAL A 361 -4.68 11.70 -23.28
N GLY A 362 -3.65 11.60 -22.43
CA GLY A 362 -2.39 12.31 -22.66
C GLY A 362 -1.70 11.89 -23.97
N VAL A 363 -1.73 10.60 -24.31
CA VAL A 363 -1.21 10.10 -25.60
C VAL A 363 -2.06 10.57 -26.77
N GLU A 364 -3.39 10.52 -26.65
CA GLU A 364 -4.33 11.02 -27.67
C GLU A 364 -4.12 12.50 -27.98
N LEU A 365 -3.93 13.32 -26.94
CA LEU A 365 -3.72 14.77 -27.07
C LEU A 365 -2.28 15.15 -27.40
N GLY A 366 -1.36 14.19 -27.48
CA GLY A 366 0.05 14.42 -27.78
C GLY A 366 0.86 15.01 -26.62
N PHE A 367 0.31 15.03 -25.40
CA PHE A 367 1.05 15.43 -24.19
C PHE A 367 2.01 14.34 -23.70
N ILE A 368 1.70 13.06 -23.97
CA ILE A 368 2.54 11.93 -23.60
C ILE A 368 3.09 11.28 -24.88
N ASP A 369 4.42 11.11 -24.96
CA ASP A 369 5.03 10.40 -26.10
C ASP A 369 4.46 8.97 -26.18
N ALA A 370 4.00 8.56 -27.36
CA ALA A 370 3.57 7.21 -27.65
C ALA A 370 4.57 6.13 -27.20
N LYS A 371 5.87 6.45 -27.16
CA LYS A 371 6.94 5.56 -26.65
C LYS A 371 6.81 5.25 -25.16
N ALA A 372 6.16 6.10 -24.37
CA ALA A 372 5.87 5.83 -22.96
C ALA A 372 4.97 4.60 -22.78
N LEU A 373 4.16 4.28 -23.79
CA LEU A 373 3.40 3.02 -23.89
C LEU A 373 4.25 1.89 -24.52
N SER A 374 5.42 1.64 -23.93
CA SER A 374 6.29 0.52 -24.30
C SER A 374 5.58 -0.85 -24.23
N SER A 375 6.22 -1.91 -24.72
CA SER A 375 5.69 -3.28 -24.58
C SER A 375 5.46 -3.68 -23.12
N GLU A 376 6.28 -3.20 -22.18
CA GLU A 376 6.09 -3.42 -20.74
C GLU A 376 4.84 -2.68 -20.24
N SER A 377 4.66 -1.41 -20.61
CA SER A 377 3.45 -0.63 -20.28
C SER A 377 2.18 -1.25 -20.86
N ALA A 378 2.25 -1.78 -22.08
CA ALA A 378 1.15 -2.49 -22.72
C ALA A 378 0.76 -3.76 -21.95
N TYR A 379 1.76 -4.57 -21.54
CA TYR A 379 1.52 -5.76 -20.72
C TYR A 379 0.96 -5.39 -19.33
N ALA A 380 1.47 -4.32 -18.73
CA ALA A 380 1.00 -3.79 -17.46
C ALA A 380 -0.49 -3.41 -17.54
N LEU A 381 -0.90 -2.69 -18.59
CA LEU A 381 -2.29 -2.29 -18.81
C LEU A 381 -3.23 -3.50 -18.90
N TRP A 382 -2.87 -4.53 -19.67
CA TRP A 382 -3.67 -5.76 -19.72
C TRP A 382 -3.72 -6.50 -18.38
N SER A 383 -2.61 -6.53 -17.65
CA SER A 383 -2.54 -7.13 -16.32
C SER A 383 -3.45 -6.38 -15.32
N MET A 384 -3.52 -5.06 -15.41
CA MET A 384 -4.43 -4.23 -14.60
C MET A 384 -5.90 -4.53 -14.91
N PHE A 385 -6.25 -4.70 -16.18
CA PHE A 385 -7.59 -5.13 -16.57
C PHE A 385 -7.94 -6.53 -16.02
N LEU A 386 -7.00 -7.46 -16.05
CA LEU A 386 -7.19 -8.79 -15.48
C LEU A 386 -7.38 -8.73 -13.96
N CYS A 387 -6.55 -7.97 -13.25
CA CYS A 387 -6.73 -7.72 -11.82
C CYS A 387 -8.14 -7.19 -11.53
N ALA A 388 -8.64 -6.27 -12.35
CA ALA A 388 -9.97 -5.71 -12.15
C ALA A 388 -11.08 -6.76 -12.22
N PHE A 389 -10.99 -7.68 -13.17
CA PHE A 389 -11.92 -8.80 -13.23
C PHE A 389 -11.83 -9.67 -11.97
N THR A 390 -10.63 -10.05 -11.54
CA THR A 390 -10.41 -10.87 -10.34
C THR A 390 -11.00 -10.22 -9.08
N TYR A 391 -10.77 -8.93 -8.86
CA TYR A 391 -11.32 -8.20 -7.72
C TYR A 391 -12.84 -8.06 -7.79
N GLY A 392 -13.40 -7.82 -8.99
CA GLY A 392 -14.86 -7.79 -9.19
C GLY A 392 -15.52 -9.12 -8.86
N SER A 393 -14.97 -10.24 -9.35
CA SER A 393 -15.49 -11.59 -9.03
C SER A 393 -15.37 -11.93 -7.54
N ALA A 394 -14.26 -11.55 -6.89
CA ALA A 394 -14.09 -11.75 -5.44
C ALA A 394 -15.09 -10.91 -4.61
N ALA A 395 -15.44 -9.72 -5.09
CA ALA A 395 -16.45 -8.88 -4.46
C ALA A 395 -17.86 -9.45 -4.61
N GLU A 396 -18.23 -9.98 -5.78
CA GLU A 396 -19.49 -10.72 -5.98
C GLU A 396 -19.61 -11.95 -5.07
N GLU A 397 -18.52 -12.72 -4.93
CA GLU A 397 -18.48 -13.84 -3.98
C GLU A 397 -18.68 -13.35 -2.54
N SER A 398 -18.03 -12.26 -2.15
CA SER A 398 -18.20 -11.69 -0.81
C SER A 398 -19.63 -11.19 -0.57
N LEU A 399 -20.25 -10.59 -1.58
CA LEU A 399 -21.65 -10.12 -1.53
C LEU A 399 -22.63 -11.26 -1.27
N ARG A 400 -22.36 -12.48 -1.76
CA ARG A 400 -23.16 -13.68 -1.47
C ARG A 400 -23.04 -14.15 -0.03
N GLN A 401 -21.89 -13.92 0.59
CA GLN A 401 -21.58 -14.42 1.94
C GLN A 401 -22.00 -13.44 3.04
N ILE A 402 -22.22 -12.16 2.72
CA ILE A 402 -22.66 -11.15 3.70
C ILE A 402 -24.15 -11.31 4.01
N HIS A 403 -24.46 -11.52 5.29
CA HIS A 403 -25.82 -11.62 5.82
C HIS A 403 -26.38 -10.30 6.35
N ASP A 404 -25.52 -9.34 6.71
CA ASP A 404 -25.95 -8.01 7.15
C ASP A 404 -26.42 -7.17 5.95
N ASN A 405 -27.68 -6.73 5.97
CA ASN A 405 -28.28 -6.02 4.83
C ASN A 405 -27.59 -4.68 4.55
N ALA A 406 -27.22 -3.92 5.58
CA ALA A 406 -26.59 -2.61 5.39
C ALA A 406 -25.21 -2.74 4.73
N THR A 407 -24.38 -3.66 5.22
CA THR A 407 -23.06 -3.97 4.64
C THR A 407 -23.20 -4.52 3.22
N ARG A 408 -24.22 -5.36 2.97
CA ARG A 408 -24.50 -5.93 1.65
C ARG A 408 -24.92 -4.84 0.65
N GLU A 409 -25.81 -3.94 1.03
CA GLU A 409 -26.24 -2.82 0.18
C GLU A 409 -25.08 -1.89 -0.15
N GLN A 410 -24.25 -1.53 0.83
CA GLN A 410 -23.05 -0.71 0.60
C GLN A 410 -22.09 -1.41 -0.38
N LEU A 411 -21.78 -2.69 -0.18
CA LEU A 411 -20.89 -3.41 -1.08
C LEU A 411 -21.48 -3.55 -2.50
N ALA A 412 -22.79 -3.74 -2.62
CA ALA A 412 -23.45 -3.79 -3.93
C ALA A 412 -23.35 -2.44 -4.67
N ALA A 413 -23.51 -1.32 -3.95
CA ALA A 413 -23.33 0.01 -4.51
C ALA A 413 -21.88 0.25 -4.95
N ASP A 414 -20.90 -0.06 -4.10
CA ASP A 414 -19.48 0.08 -4.40
C ASP A 414 -19.08 -0.78 -5.62
N LEU A 415 -19.59 -2.01 -5.70
CA LEU A 415 -19.33 -2.92 -6.80
C LEU A 415 -19.94 -2.43 -8.12
N SER A 416 -21.16 -1.88 -8.09
CA SER A 416 -21.82 -1.32 -9.26
C SER A 416 -21.05 -0.11 -9.82
N GLU A 417 -20.66 0.82 -8.95
CA GLU A 417 -19.86 1.99 -9.33
C GLU A 417 -18.49 1.57 -9.90
N TYR A 418 -17.84 0.61 -9.24
CA TYR A 418 -16.59 0.03 -9.69
C TYR A 418 -16.70 -0.58 -11.09
N LEU A 419 -17.73 -1.39 -11.35
CA LEU A 419 -17.92 -2.05 -12.65
C LEU A 419 -18.25 -1.03 -13.74
N ALA A 420 -19.01 0.02 -13.43
CA ALA A 420 -19.27 1.13 -14.35
C ALA A 420 -17.96 1.83 -14.76
N ASP A 421 -17.06 2.11 -13.80
CA ASP A 421 -15.77 2.74 -14.09
C ASP A 421 -14.85 1.86 -14.95
N VAL A 422 -14.81 0.55 -14.66
CA VAL A 422 -14.00 -0.40 -15.44
C VAL A 422 -14.54 -0.53 -16.87
N VAL A 423 -15.84 -0.73 -17.02
CA VAL A 423 -16.50 -0.80 -18.34
C VAL A 423 -16.33 0.50 -19.11
N GLY A 424 -16.49 1.65 -18.44
CA GLY A 424 -16.30 2.97 -19.03
C GLY A 424 -14.86 3.18 -19.53
N THR A 425 -13.86 2.73 -18.77
CA THR A 425 -12.44 2.79 -19.17
C THR A 425 -12.15 1.91 -20.38
N ILE A 426 -12.68 0.69 -20.40
CA ILE A 426 -12.57 -0.21 -21.57
C ILE A 426 -13.25 0.40 -22.79
N GLY A 427 -14.43 1.00 -22.61
CA GLY A 427 -15.18 1.70 -23.66
C GLY A 427 -14.38 2.85 -24.27
N LYS A 428 -13.87 3.77 -23.44
CA LYS A 428 -13.03 4.88 -23.89
C LYS A 428 -11.79 4.41 -24.66
N THR A 429 -11.15 3.34 -24.17
CA THR A 429 -9.99 2.73 -24.86
C THR A 429 -10.40 2.17 -26.22
N THR A 430 -11.54 1.48 -26.28
CA THR A 430 -12.09 0.90 -27.51
C THR A 430 -12.38 1.99 -28.54
N ASP A 431 -13.00 3.09 -28.13
CA ASP A 431 -13.37 4.20 -29.00
C ASP A 431 -12.12 4.93 -29.52
N ALA A 432 -11.13 5.17 -28.66
CA ALA A 432 -9.87 5.80 -29.05
C ALA A 432 -9.11 4.99 -30.12
N VAL A 433 -9.16 3.65 -30.04
CA VAL A 433 -8.58 2.77 -31.07
C VAL A 433 -9.40 2.83 -32.37
N ARG A 434 -10.73 2.70 -32.30
CA ARG A 434 -11.61 2.68 -33.48
C ARG A 434 -11.57 3.96 -34.29
N GLU A 435 -11.52 5.09 -33.59
CA GLU A 435 -11.48 6.41 -34.20
C GLU A 435 -10.07 6.82 -34.64
N GLY A 436 -9.06 5.95 -34.47
CA GLY A 436 -7.68 6.22 -34.87
C GLY A 436 -7.02 7.33 -34.05
N ARG A 437 -7.53 7.62 -32.85
CA ARG A 437 -6.98 8.63 -31.93
C ARG A 437 -5.70 8.17 -31.23
N LEU A 438 -5.48 6.85 -31.17
CA LEU A 438 -4.21 6.28 -30.72
C LEU A 438 -3.28 5.99 -31.91
N ALA A 439 -1.99 6.34 -31.75
CA ALA A 439 -0.98 6.06 -32.76
C ALA A 439 -0.86 4.54 -33.04
N LYS A 440 -0.66 4.18 -34.32
CA LYS A 440 -0.57 2.77 -34.76
C LYS A 440 0.47 1.95 -33.98
N VAL A 441 1.59 2.57 -33.60
CA VAL A 441 2.63 1.90 -32.80
C VAL A 441 2.10 1.44 -31.44
N VAL A 442 1.33 2.29 -30.76
CA VAL A 442 0.67 2.00 -29.47
C VAL A 442 -0.36 0.89 -29.64
N VAL A 443 -1.21 0.99 -30.67
CA VAL A 443 -2.22 -0.03 -30.98
C VAL A 443 -1.56 -1.39 -31.22
N ASN A 444 -0.45 -1.43 -31.95
CA ASN A 444 0.30 -2.66 -32.21
C ASN A 444 0.97 -3.22 -30.94
N GLN A 445 1.50 -2.36 -30.06
CA GLN A 445 2.07 -2.80 -28.77
C GLN A 445 1.00 -3.39 -27.85
N LEU A 446 -0.16 -2.73 -27.74
CA LEU A 446 -1.30 -3.23 -26.96
C LEU A 446 -1.84 -4.54 -27.54
N ARG A 447 -2.00 -4.66 -28.86
CA ARG A 447 -2.37 -5.91 -29.53
C ARG A 447 -1.35 -7.01 -29.28
N GLY A 448 -0.06 -6.70 -29.40
CA GLY A 448 1.03 -7.64 -29.16
C GLY A 448 1.02 -8.18 -27.72
N ALA A 449 0.81 -7.31 -26.73
CA ALA A 449 0.68 -7.71 -25.34
C ALA A 449 -0.59 -8.56 -25.08
N ALA A 450 -1.73 -8.19 -25.67
CA ALA A 450 -2.99 -8.91 -25.54
C ALA A 450 -2.92 -10.36 -26.05
N THR A 451 -2.14 -10.56 -27.12
CA THR A 451 -1.96 -11.84 -27.82
C THR A 451 -0.67 -12.55 -27.43
N ALA A 452 0.12 -11.97 -26.52
CA ALA A 452 1.31 -12.61 -25.97
C ALA A 452 0.90 -13.91 -25.28
N ARG A 453 1.42 -15.03 -25.76
CA ARG A 453 0.94 -16.36 -25.36
C ARG A 453 1.73 -16.87 -24.16
N ALA A 454 1.05 -17.02 -23.03
CA ALA A 454 1.49 -17.88 -21.95
C ALA A 454 0.72 -19.20 -22.08
N GLN A 455 1.42 -20.34 -22.22
CA GLN A 455 0.76 -21.64 -22.39
C GLN A 455 -0.27 -21.66 -23.55
N GLY A 456 0.09 -21.05 -24.68
CA GLY A 456 -0.73 -21.06 -25.90
C GLY A 456 -2.03 -20.27 -25.86
N ILE A 457 -2.29 -19.53 -24.78
CA ILE A 457 -3.44 -18.62 -24.67
C ILE A 457 -2.95 -17.17 -24.57
N GLY A 458 -3.52 -16.28 -25.37
CA GLY A 458 -3.33 -14.84 -25.20
C GLY A 458 -4.10 -14.32 -23.98
N MET A 459 -3.56 -13.30 -23.31
CA MET A 459 -4.15 -12.71 -22.10
C MET A 459 -5.61 -12.26 -22.32
N TRP A 460 -5.91 -11.70 -23.50
CA TRP A 460 -7.28 -11.29 -23.81
C TRP A 460 -8.25 -12.48 -23.85
N TYR A 461 -7.85 -13.59 -24.46
CA TYR A 461 -8.72 -14.75 -24.63
C TYR A 461 -8.88 -15.56 -23.34
N SER A 462 -7.86 -15.63 -22.48
CA SER A 462 -8.02 -16.25 -21.15
C SER A 462 -9.11 -15.56 -20.35
N THR A 463 -9.16 -14.23 -20.35
CA THR A 463 -10.21 -13.47 -19.65
C THR A 463 -11.59 -13.73 -20.24
N ILE A 464 -11.74 -13.96 -21.56
CA ILE A 464 -13.03 -14.37 -22.15
C ILE A 464 -13.52 -15.70 -21.59
N LEU A 465 -12.61 -16.67 -21.40
CA LEU A 465 -12.96 -17.97 -20.83
C LEU A 465 -13.35 -17.85 -19.35
N ASP A 466 -12.62 -17.04 -18.59
CA ASP A 466 -12.91 -16.79 -17.18
C ASP A 466 -14.25 -16.07 -17.00
N LEU A 467 -14.51 -15.04 -17.80
CA LEU A 467 -15.80 -14.35 -17.85
C LEU A 467 -16.96 -15.30 -18.21
N SER A 468 -16.76 -16.16 -19.20
CA SER A 468 -17.77 -17.15 -19.59
C SER A 468 -18.08 -18.12 -18.46
N SER A 469 -17.07 -18.49 -17.66
CA SER A 469 -17.23 -19.36 -16.49
C SER A 469 -17.93 -18.64 -15.34
N ALA A 470 -17.55 -17.37 -15.08
CA ALA A 470 -18.14 -16.53 -14.05
C ALA A 470 -19.62 -16.21 -14.30
N MET A 471 -20.05 -16.07 -15.57
CA MET A 471 -21.46 -15.85 -15.93
C MET A 471 -22.40 -16.92 -15.35
N HIS A 472 -21.93 -18.17 -15.21
CA HIS A 472 -22.74 -19.26 -14.67
C HIS A 472 -22.83 -19.24 -13.13
N LEU A 473 -21.94 -18.50 -12.47
CA LEU A 473 -21.80 -18.47 -11.01
C LEU A 473 -22.19 -17.11 -10.41
N SER A 474 -22.26 -16.05 -11.20
CA SER A 474 -22.48 -14.68 -10.72
C SER A 474 -23.91 -14.43 -10.24
N THR A 475 -24.04 -13.60 -9.20
CA THR A 475 -25.33 -13.05 -8.75
C THR A 475 -25.80 -11.85 -9.56
N SER A 476 -24.95 -11.31 -10.43
CA SER A 476 -25.26 -10.17 -11.31
C SER A 476 -24.89 -10.52 -12.76
N PRO A 477 -25.64 -11.43 -13.41
CA PRO A 477 -25.35 -11.89 -14.75
C PRO A 477 -25.33 -10.74 -15.78
N GLU A 478 -26.13 -9.69 -15.58
CA GLU A 478 -26.15 -8.50 -16.42
C GLU A 478 -24.81 -7.77 -16.39
N THR A 479 -24.18 -7.66 -15.22
CA THR A 479 -22.93 -6.93 -15.08
C THR A 479 -21.75 -7.70 -15.66
N VAL A 480 -21.69 -9.02 -15.43
CA VAL A 480 -20.70 -9.88 -16.09
C VAL A 480 -20.92 -9.87 -17.61
N ALA A 481 -22.17 -9.84 -18.08
CA ALA A 481 -22.48 -9.71 -19.50
C ALA A 481 -22.03 -8.36 -20.09
N ALA A 482 -22.23 -7.25 -19.37
CA ALA A 482 -21.76 -5.92 -19.76
C ALA A 482 -20.23 -5.87 -19.87
N PHE A 483 -19.53 -6.38 -18.85
CA PHE A 483 -18.07 -6.49 -18.86
C PHE A 483 -17.58 -7.34 -20.04
N ARG A 484 -18.17 -8.52 -20.26
CA ARG A 484 -17.82 -9.39 -21.39
C ARG A 484 -18.08 -8.71 -22.73
N GLY A 485 -19.17 -7.96 -22.86
CA GLY A 485 -19.48 -7.17 -24.06
C GLY A 485 -18.43 -6.10 -24.33
N ALA A 486 -18.01 -5.36 -23.29
CA ALA A 486 -16.95 -4.38 -23.38
C ALA A 486 -15.60 -5.03 -23.75
N TRP A 487 -15.24 -6.14 -23.10
CA TRP A 487 -14.00 -6.88 -23.37
C TRP A 487 -13.91 -7.44 -24.80
N ARG A 488 -15.04 -7.95 -25.33
CA ARG A 488 -15.13 -8.37 -26.74
C ARG A 488 -15.00 -7.20 -27.70
N SER A 489 -15.63 -6.08 -27.38
CA SER A 489 -15.56 -4.86 -28.18
C SER A 489 -14.14 -4.32 -28.27
N LEU A 490 -13.40 -4.38 -27.16
CA LEU A 490 -11.98 -4.04 -27.08
C LEU A 490 -11.13 -4.97 -27.96
N GLY A 491 -11.32 -6.28 -27.85
CA GLY A 491 -10.62 -7.25 -28.69
C GLY A 491 -10.84 -6.99 -30.18
N LYS A 492 -12.09 -6.76 -30.59
CA LYS A 492 -12.43 -6.39 -31.97
C LYS A 492 -11.75 -5.10 -32.41
N ALA A 493 -11.67 -4.09 -31.56
CA ALA A 493 -10.98 -2.83 -31.90
C ALA A 493 -9.47 -3.03 -32.10
N PHE A 494 -8.87 -3.99 -31.40
CA PHE A 494 -7.48 -4.40 -31.63
C PHE A 494 -7.32 -5.44 -32.74
N ASP A 495 -8.31 -5.71 -33.58
CA ASP A 495 -8.30 -6.78 -34.59
C ASP A 495 -7.94 -8.17 -34.03
N ILE A 496 -8.35 -8.46 -32.79
CA ILE A 496 -8.19 -9.77 -32.16
C ILE A 496 -9.45 -10.59 -32.45
N ASP A 497 -9.31 -11.63 -33.26
CA ASP A 497 -10.40 -12.53 -33.61
C ASP A 497 -10.57 -13.66 -32.57
N GLU A 498 -11.76 -13.72 -31.95
CA GLU A 498 -12.09 -14.74 -30.93
C GLU A 498 -11.99 -16.17 -31.50
N ILE A 499 -12.32 -16.36 -32.78
CA ILE A 499 -12.27 -17.67 -33.43
C ILE A 499 -10.82 -18.12 -33.58
N THR A 500 -9.96 -17.24 -34.08
CA THR A 500 -8.53 -17.46 -34.24
C THR A 500 -7.86 -17.78 -32.90
N GLU A 501 -8.12 -17.01 -31.84
CA GLU A 501 -7.54 -17.28 -30.51
C GLU A 501 -8.07 -18.58 -29.89
N ARG A 502 -9.35 -18.91 -30.11
CA ARG A 502 -9.91 -20.21 -29.73
C ARG A 502 -9.23 -21.37 -30.45
N ASP A 503 -8.97 -21.23 -31.74
CA ASP A 503 -8.34 -22.28 -32.54
C ASP A 503 -6.85 -22.41 -32.23
N HIS A 504 -6.16 -21.32 -31.90
CA HIS A 504 -4.82 -21.34 -31.31
C HIS A 504 -4.80 -22.13 -29.98
N LEU A 505 -5.75 -21.88 -29.08
CA LEU A 505 -5.84 -22.64 -27.82
C LEU A 505 -6.11 -24.12 -28.07
N LYS A 506 -7.01 -24.48 -29.00
CA LYS A 506 -7.26 -25.88 -29.38
C LYS A 506 -6.00 -26.53 -29.95
N ALA A 507 -5.29 -25.84 -30.84
CA ALA A 507 -4.04 -26.33 -31.42
C ALA A 507 -2.99 -26.54 -30.33
N TYR A 508 -2.83 -25.59 -29.39
CA TYR A 508 -1.94 -25.74 -28.25
C TYR A 508 -2.31 -26.92 -27.35
N ARG A 509 -3.59 -27.06 -26.97
CA ARG A 509 -4.10 -28.18 -26.16
C ARG A 509 -3.95 -29.52 -26.85
N ALA A 510 -3.93 -29.56 -28.18
CA ALA A 510 -3.63 -30.79 -28.93
C ALA A 510 -2.18 -31.30 -28.75
N HIS A 511 -1.33 -30.49 -28.12
CA HIS A 511 0.02 -30.90 -27.72
C HIS A 511 0.16 -31.15 -26.21
N LEU A 512 -0.91 -31.04 -25.42
CA LEU A 512 -0.89 -31.31 -23.99
C LEU A 512 -1.50 -32.66 -23.62
N CYS A 513 -0.84 -33.38 -22.72
CA CYS A 513 -1.37 -34.63 -22.18
C CYS A 513 -2.52 -34.33 -21.19
N TRP A 514 -3.64 -35.02 -21.34
CA TRP A 514 -4.80 -34.82 -20.47
C TRP A 514 -4.59 -35.30 -19.04
N TRP A 515 -3.72 -36.30 -18.85
CA TRP A 515 -3.37 -36.81 -17.53
C TRP A 515 -2.65 -35.76 -16.67
N LYS A 516 -3.30 -35.30 -15.59
CA LYS A 516 -2.83 -34.17 -14.75
C LYS A 516 -1.44 -34.38 -14.15
N ASP A 517 -1.08 -35.61 -13.79
CA ASP A 517 0.23 -35.93 -13.22
C ASP A 517 1.32 -36.17 -14.28
N CYS A 518 1.00 -36.01 -15.57
CA CYS A 518 2.00 -36.05 -16.62
C CYS A 518 2.76 -34.72 -16.68
N LYS A 519 4.09 -34.77 -16.84
CA LYS A 519 4.89 -33.56 -17.10
C LYS A 519 4.43 -32.78 -18.34
N TYR A 520 3.82 -33.46 -19.32
CA TYR A 520 3.28 -32.84 -20.54
C TYR A 520 1.83 -32.34 -20.37
N HIS A 521 1.29 -32.33 -19.15
CA HIS A 521 0.00 -31.71 -18.89
C HIS A 521 0.06 -30.18 -19.02
N THR A 522 1.17 -29.61 -18.57
CA THR A 522 1.44 -28.17 -18.59
C THR A 522 2.47 -27.76 -19.64
N THR A 523 3.21 -28.73 -20.19
CA THR A 523 4.24 -28.50 -21.23
C THR A 523 3.90 -29.25 -22.51
N GLN A 524 4.25 -28.66 -23.67
CA GLN A 524 4.00 -29.30 -24.96
C GLN A 524 4.75 -30.63 -25.07
N CYS A 525 4.05 -31.68 -25.48
CA CYS A 525 4.65 -32.94 -25.81
C CYS A 525 5.34 -32.85 -27.17
N PRO A 526 6.62 -33.25 -27.30
CA PRO A 526 7.31 -33.27 -28.59
C PRO A 526 6.75 -34.35 -29.53
N ALA A 527 6.07 -35.36 -28.98
CA ALA A 527 5.47 -36.45 -29.75
C ALA A 527 3.98 -36.19 -30.02
N ARG A 528 3.48 -36.77 -31.12
CA ARG A 528 2.05 -36.76 -31.43
C ARG A 528 1.28 -37.51 -30.36
N LEU A 529 0.29 -36.86 -29.77
CA LEU A 529 -0.54 -37.45 -28.72
C LEU A 529 -1.56 -38.43 -29.31
N SER A 530 -1.81 -39.53 -28.59
CA SER A 530 -2.89 -40.46 -28.92
C SER A 530 -4.22 -39.91 -28.40
N VAL A 531 -5.19 -39.71 -29.30
CA VAL A 531 -6.54 -39.25 -28.95
C VAL A 531 -7.36 -40.41 -28.39
N CYS A 532 -8.15 -40.16 -27.34
CA CYS A 532 -9.08 -41.13 -26.78
C CYS A 532 -10.08 -41.59 -27.85
N LYS A 533 -10.14 -42.90 -28.11
CA LYS A 533 -11.05 -43.48 -29.11
C LYS A 533 -12.54 -43.29 -28.76
N GLY A 534 -12.86 -43.05 -27.48
CA GLY A 534 -14.23 -42.82 -27.00
C GLY A 534 -14.72 -41.40 -27.26
N CYS A 535 -14.20 -40.42 -26.53
CA CYS A 535 -14.66 -39.02 -26.63
C CYS A 535 -14.04 -38.24 -27.80
N LYS A 536 -12.88 -38.65 -28.32
CA LYS A 536 -12.09 -37.90 -29.32
C LYS A 536 -11.62 -36.50 -28.88
N GLU A 537 -11.76 -36.17 -27.60
CA GLU A 537 -11.39 -34.87 -27.03
C GLU A 537 -10.05 -34.97 -26.28
N ASN A 538 -9.91 -35.97 -25.41
CA ASN A 538 -8.72 -36.12 -24.57
C ASN A 538 -7.55 -36.73 -25.34
N GLN A 539 -6.35 -36.23 -25.09
CA GLN A 539 -5.13 -36.65 -25.77
C GLN A 539 -4.08 -37.07 -24.76
N TYR A 540 -3.30 -38.10 -25.07
CA TYR A 540 -2.34 -38.69 -24.13
C TYR A 540 -0.97 -38.87 -24.78
N CYS A 541 0.10 -38.56 -24.05
CA CYS A 541 1.45 -38.74 -24.55
C CYS A 541 1.86 -40.22 -24.60
N SER A 542 1.11 -41.09 -23.91
CA SER A 542 1.35 -42.53 -23.87
C SER A 542 0.07 -43.27 -23.47
N LYS A 543 0.01 -44.56 -23.84
CA LYS A 543 -1.03 -45.48 -23.36
C LYS A 543 -1.05 -45.59 -21.83
N ALA A 544 0.10 -45.47 -21.17
CA ALA A 544 0.20 -45.48 -19.72
C ALA A 544 -0.55 -44.29 -19.09
N CYS A 545 -0.34 -43.07 -19.61
CA CYS A 545 -1.08 -41.89 -19.18
C CYS A 545 -2.59 -42.03 -19.43
N GLN A 546 -2.99 -42.59 -20.58
CA GLN A 546 -4.40 -42.88 -20.85
C GLN A 546 -5.01 -43.85 -19.82
N ILE A 547 -4.31 -44.94 -19.49
CA ILE A 547 -4.79 -45.93 -18.51
C ILE A 547 -4.89 -45.33 -17.11
N ARG A 548 -3.91 -44.52 -16.71
CA ARG A 548 -3.93 -43.83 -15.40
C ARG A 548 -5.08 -42.83 -15.34
N ASP A 549 -5.21 -41.96 -16.33
CA ASP A 549 -6.32 -41.01 -16.39
C ASP A 549 -7.70 -41.68 -16.42
N TRP A 550 -7.80 -42.83 -17.09
CA TRP A 550 -9.00 -43.65 -17.09
C TRP A 550 -9.35 -44.23 -15.71
N LYS A 551 -8.35 -44.72 -14.96
CA LYS A 551 -8.56 -45.38 -13.67
C LYS A 551 -8.64 -44.38 -12.50
N GLU A 552 -7.78 -43.38 -12.52
CA GLU A 552 -7.47 -42.47 -11.41
C GLU A 552 -7.94 -41.03 -11.72
N GLY A 553 -7.88 -40.59 -12.97
CA GLY A 553 -8.18 -39.20 -13.37
C GLY A 553 -9.64 -38.84 -13.58
N GLY A 554 -10.54 -39.79 -13.34
CA GLY A 554 -11.97 -39.58 -13.52
C GLY A 554 -12.43 -39.56 -14.99
N HIS A 555 -11.53 -39.74 -15.96
CA HIS A 555 -11.91 -39.75 -17.37
C HIS A 555 -12.95 -40.82 -17.70
N ARG A 556 -12.91 -41.98 -17.02
CA ARG A 556 -13.93 -43.03 -17.18
C ARG A 556 -15.35 -42.53 -16.93
N ALA A 557 -15.54 -41.60 -15.98
CA ALA A 557 -16.85 -41.02 -15.68
C ALA A 557 -17.27 -39.96 -16.71
N GLN A 558 -16.31 -39.22 -17.26
CA GLN A 558 -16.54 -38.14 -18.22
C GLN A 558 -16.64 -38.62 -19.68
N CYS A 559 -16.06 -39.79 -20.00
CA CYS A 559 -16.04 -40.34 -21.35
C CYS A 559 -17.44 -40.84 -21.74
N GLY A 560 -18.31 -39.91 -22.14
CA GLY A 560 -19.75 -40.11 -22.39
C GLY A 560 -20.13 -41.06 -23.54
N ARG A 561 -19.17 -41.74 -24.17
CA ARG A 561 -19.44 -42.80 -25.16
C ARG A 561 -18.47 -43.97 -24.95
N ARG A 562 -19.00 -45.09 -24.44
CA ARG A 562 -18.46 -46.40 -24.80
C ARG A 562 -18.79 -46.59 -26.28
N VAL A 563 -17.76 -46.67 -27.12
CA VAL A 563 -17.91 -47.34 -28.41
C VAL A 563 -18.27 -48.80 -28.08
N LYS A 564 -19.57 -49.10 -27.96
CA LYS A 564 -20.03 -50.50 -28.05
C LYS A 564 -19.61 -50.92 -29.45
N LYS A 565 -18.67 -51.86 -29.51
CA LYS A 565 -18.23 -52.47 -30.76
C LYS A 565 -19.40 -53.19 -31.41
#